data_AF-A0A452DJZ2-F1
#
_entry.id   AF-A0A452DJZ2-F1
#
_cell.length_a   1.000
_cell.length_b   1.000
_cell.length_c   1.000
_cell.angle_alpha   90.00
_cell.angle_beta   90.00
_cell.angle_gamma   90.00
#
_symmetry.space_group_name_H-M   'P 1'
#
loop_
_entity.id
_entity.type
_entity.pdbx_description
1 polymer ?
#
loop_
_entity_poly.entity_id
_entity_poly.type
_entity_poly.pdbx_seq_one_letter_code
_entity_poly.pdbx_strand_id
1 'polypeptide(L)'
;MAPRSRRRRHKKSPSSVAPVVETPPTVVAPVPLNLAKPGPSIDTLGFFCLENNVPGLSQLILQKLNMKSYEEYKLVLDGGTPVSGFGYRCLEEMFQKMEDTFQFCAYCKALPSGLSDSKVLRHCKRCRNVYYCDPECQRSDWPTHRKVCQELRLVAVDRLMEWLLVTEHLSFTPGTWHSSD
;
A
#
# COMPACT_ATOMS: atom_id res chain seq x y z
N MET A 1 7.10 -17.03 53.66
CA MET A 1 7.80 -18.32 53.79
C MET A 1 8.71 -18.50 52.57
N ALA A 2 9.92 -19.03 52.74
CA ALA A 2 10.83 -19.41 51.65
C ALA A 2 11.10 -20.92 51.73
N PRO A 3 11.43 -21.59 50.61
CA PRO A 3 12.84 -21.99 50.36
C PRO A 3 13.20 -21.84 48.84
N ARG A 4 14.45 -21.72 48.35
CA ARG A 4 15.68 -22.55 48.49
C ARG A 4 15.45 -24.04 48.11
N SER A 5 16.31 -24.78 47.39
CA SER A 5 17.52 -24.45 46.62
C SER A 5 18.03 -25.65 45.78
N ARG A 6 18.43 -25.42 44.52
CA ARG A 6 19.71 -25.83 43.88
C ARG A 6 20.24 -27.29 44.01
N ARG A 7 20.30 -28.05 42.88
CA ARG A 7 21.49 -28.77 42.29
C ARG A 7 21.04 -29.77 41.20
N ARG A 8 21.44 -29.62 39.92
CA ARG A 8 22.69 -30.12 39.28
C ARG A 8 22.97 -31.63 39.45
N ARG A 9 23.04 -32.36 38.32
CA ARG A 9 24.25 -33.13 37.92
C ARG A 9 24.26 -33.44 36.42
N HIS A 10 25.38 -33.12 35.76
CA HIS A 10 25.73 -33.66 34.44
C HIS A 10 26.18 -35.13 34.59
N LYS A 11 26.08 -35.90 33.50
CA LYS A 11 26.94 -37.07 33.26
C LYS A 11 27.73 -36.81 31.97
N LYS A 12 29.06 -37.04 32.01
CA LYS A 12 29.97 -37.02 30.86
C LYS A 12 30.58 -38.41 30.67
N SER A 13 30.98 -38.64 29.42
CA SER A 13 31.56 -39.80 28.71
C SER A 13 32.63 -40.65 29.43
N PRO A 14 32.94 -41.84 28.89
CA PRO A 14 34.14 -42.03 28.03
C PRO A 14 33.85 -42.89 26.76
N SER A 15 34.67 -43.13 25.72
CA SER A 15 35.93 -42.58 25.15
C SER A 15 36.86 -43.73 24.68
N SER A 16 37.03 -43.95 23.36
CA SER A 16 38.28 -44.44 22.71
C SER A 16 38.18 -44.33 21.16
N VAL A 17 39.00 -43.52 20.46
CA VAL A 17 40.34 -43.74 19.82
C VAL A 17 40.28 -44.21 18.34
N ALA A 18 41.20 -43.68 17.49
CA ALA A 18 41.14 -43.53 16.00
C ALA A 18 42.03 -44.58 15.24
N PRO A 19 42.63 -44.41 14.00
CA PRO A 19 42.99 -43.20 13.21
C PRO A 19 42.95 -43.23 11.62
N VAL A 20 43.38 -42.10 11.00
CA VAL A 20 43.67 -41.74 9.56
C VAL A 20 42.48 -41.75 8.55
N VAL A 21 42.49 -41.17 7.33
CA VAL A 21 43.50 -40.90 6.24
C VAL A 21 43.34 -39.50 5.55
N GLU A 22 44.28 -39.14 4.65
CA GLU A 22 44.34 -38.04 3.64
C GLU A 22 43.11 -37.92 2.67
N THR A 23 42.88 -36.92 1.78
CA THR A 23 43.55 -35.67 1.30
C THR A 23 42.44 -34.66 0.82
N PRO A 24 42.69 -33.37 0.49
CA PRO A 24 41.65 -32.37 0.18
C PRO A 24 41.20 -32.30 -1.30
N PRO A 25 39.98 -31.80 -1.60
CA PRO A 25 39.91 -30.58 -2.43
C PRO A 25 38.71 -29.62 -2.18
N THR A 26 38.94 -28.35 -2.56
CA THR A 26 37.98 -27.35 -3.09
C THR A 26 36.63 -27.13 -2.38
N VAL A 27 36.55 -26.05 -1.60
CA VAL A 27 35.27 -25.43 -1.19
C VAL A 27 34.62 -24.75 -2.39
N VAL A 28 33.66 -25.41 -3.03
CA VAL A 28 32.67 -24.74 -3.88
C VAL A 28 31.53 -24.29 -2.98
N ALA A 29 31.53 -23.00 -2.60
CA ALA A 29 30.40 -22.43 -1.89
C ALA A 29 29.17 -22.43 -2.82
N PRO A 30 28.01 -22.99 -2.41
CA PRO A 30 26.80 -22.87 -3.19
C PRO A 30 26.39 -21.40 -3.18
N VAL A 31 26.30 -20.79 -4.37
CA VAL A 31 25.73 -19.46 -4.56
C VAL A 31 24.34 -19.47 -3.94
N PRO A 32 24.02 -18.57 -2.97
CA PRO A 32 22.67 -18.47 -2.46
C PRO A 32 21.74 -18.12 -3.62
N LEU A 33 20.86 -19.05 -3.97
CA LEU A 33 19.63 -18.71 -4.67
C LEU A 33 18.90 -17.72 -3.78
N ASN A 34 19.09 -16.43 -4.07
CA ASN A 34 18.26 -15.37 -3.52
C ASN A 34 16.85 -15.65 -4.01
N LEU A 35 16.10 -16.35 -3.17
CA LEU A 35 14.67 -16.47 -3.26
C LEU A 35 14.14 -15.04 -3.14
N ALA A 36 13.99 -14.37 -4.29
CA ALA A 36 13.33 -13.08 -4.36
C ALA A 36 11.98 -13.32 -3.73
N LYS A 37 11.80 -12.78 -2.51
CA LYS A 37 10.52 -12.87 -1.80
C LYS A 37 9.49 -12.38 -2.80
N PRO A 38 8.46 -13.18 -3.13
CA PRO A 38 7.36 -12.66 -3.93
C PRO A 38 6.94 -11.34 -3.31
N GLY A 39 6.84 -10.29 -4.12
CA GLY A 39 6.23 -9.05 -3.67
C GLY A 39 4.82 -9.33 -3.15
N PRO A 40 4.14 -8.37 -2.52
CA PRO A 40 2.74 -8.54 -2.14
C PRO A 40 1.92 -8.92 -3.38
N SER A 41 1.67 -10.22 -3.54
CA SER A 41 0.92 -10.76 -4.66
C SER A 41 -0.52 -10.36 -4.42
N ILE A 42 -1.01 -9.43 -5.23
CA ILE A 42 -2.42 -9.03 -5.20
C ILE A 42 -3.18 -10.14 -5.92
N ASP A 43 -3.40 -11.22 -5.18
CA ASP A 43 -4.13 -12.39 -5.64
C ASP A 43 -5.63 -12.08 -5.76
N THR A 44 -6.40 -13.11 -6.14
CA THR A 44 -7.85 -13.03 -6.23
C THR A 44 -8.50 -12.68 -4.89
N LEU A 45 -7.84 -13.02 -3.76
CA LEU A 45 -8.30 -12.65 -2.42
C LEU A 45 -8.11 -11.14 -2.17
N GLY A 46 -7.06 -10.52 -2.69
CA GLY A 46 -6.85 -9.07 -2.67
C GLY A 46 -7.99 -8.30 -3.34
N PHE A 47 -8.37 -8.68 -4.56
CA PHE A 47 -9.50 -8.07 -5.27
C PHE A 47 -10.84 -8.31 -4.55
N PHE A 48 -11.08 -9.53 -4.06
CA PHE A 48 -12.25 -9.85 -3.25
C PHE A 48 -12.30 -9.04 -1.94
N CYS A 49 -11.17 -8.80 -1.29
CA CYS A 49 -11.10 -7.95 -0.10
C CYS A 49 -11.44 -6.49 -0.41
N LEU A 50 -10.97 -5.94 -1.54
CA LEU A 50 -11.35 -4.59 -1.96
C LEU A 50 -12.87 -4.48 -2.15
N GLU A 51 -13.47 -5.43 -2.85
CA GLU A 51 -14.92 -5.47 -3.14
C GLU A 51 -15.77 -5.60 -1.86
N ASN A 52 -15.35 -6.44 -0.90
CA ASN A 52 -16.06 -6.58 0.38
C ASN A 52 -15.94 -5.33 1.27
N ASN A 53 -14.82 -4.60 1.21
CA ASN A 53 -14.61 -3.39 2.00
C ASN A 53 -15.28 -2.15 1.36
N VAL A 54 -15.34 -2.10 0.04
CA VAL A 54 -15.95 -1.01 -0.76
C VAL A 54 -16.60 -1.63 -2.01
N PRO A 55 -17.91 -1.93 -1.98
CA PRO A 55 -18.62 -2.51 -3.12
C PRO A 55 -18.47 -1.66 -4.38
N GLY A 56 -18.11 -2.29 -5.49
CA GLY A 56 -17.80 -1.71 -6.79
C GLY A 56 -16.36 -1.19 -6.95
N LEU A 57 -15.53 -1.17 -5.90
CA LEU A 57 -14.18 -0.61 -5.99
C LEU A 57 -13.25 -1.44 -6.87
N SER A 58 -13.39 -2.77 -6.85
CA SER A 58 -12.57 -3.65 -7.70
C SER A 58 -12.83 -3.36 -9.18
N GLN A 59 -14.11 -3.20 -9.56
CA GLN A 59 -14.53 -2.86 -10.91
C GLN A 59 -14.10 -1.43 -11.31
N LEU A 60 -14.16 -0.47 -10.38
CA LEU A 60 -13.69 0.89 -10.62
C LEU A 60 -12.18 0.91 -10.91
N ILE A 61 -11.37 0.17 -10.15
CA ILE A 61 -9.92 0.08 -10.39
C ILE A 61 -9.62 -0.48 -11.79
N LEU A 62 -10.29 -1.57 -12.19
CA LEU A 62 -10.15 -2.13 -13.55
C LEU A 62 -10.55 -1.11 -14.62
N GLN A 63 -11.68 -0.43 -14.45
CA GLN A 63 -12.12 0.64 -15.37
C GLN A 63 -11.09 1.76 -15.49
N LYS A 64 -10.46 2.18 -14.39
CA LYS A 64 -9.43 3.22 -14.39
C LYS A 64 -8.13 2.77 -15.07
N LEU A 65 -7.78 1.50 -14.95
CA LEU A 65 -6.66 0.86 -15.67
C LEU A 65 -6.97 0.53 -17.15
N ASN A 66 -8.20 0.80 -17.61
CA ASN A 66 -8.73 0.44 -18.93
C ASN A 66 -8.73 -1.09 -19.19
N MET A 67 -9.07 -1.85 -18.16
CA MET A 67 -9.21 -3.31 -18.15
C MET A 67 -10.67 -3.73 -17.93
N LYS A 68 -11.04 -4.89 -18.47
CA LYS A 68 -12.41 -5.43 -18.41
C LYS A 68 -12.61 -6.49 -17.33
N SER A 69 -11.55 -7.20 -16.94
CA SER A 69 -11.63 -8.27 -15.94
C SER A 69 -10.34 -8.44 -15.13
N TYR A 70 -10.44 -9.19 -14.04
CA TYR A 70 -9.28 -9.55 -13.20
C TYR A 70 -8.27 -10.43 -13.96
N GLU A 71 -8.71 -11.23 -14.91
CA GLU A 71 -7.84 -12.08 -15.74
C GLU A 71 -6.92 -11.25 -16.64
N GLU A 72 -7.42 -10.14 -17.21
CA GLU A 72 -6.60 -9.18 -17.95
C GLU A 72 -5.55 -8.53 -17.03
N TYR A 73 -5.97 -8.10 -15.82
CA TYR A 73 -5.07 -7.55 -14.81
C TYR A 73 -3.97 -8.53 -14.39
N LYS A 74 -4.36 -9.77 -14.09
CA LYS A 74 -3.44 -10.83 -13.68
C LYS A 74 -2.46 -11.19 -14.80
N LEU A 75 -2.93 -11.27 -16.05
CA LEU A 75 -2.07 -11.55 -17.21
C LEU A 75 -0.93 -10.52 -17.34
N VAL A 76 -1.21 -9.24 -17.05
CA VAL A 76 -0.17 -8.19 -17.05
C VAL A 76 0.80 -8.34 -15.88
N LEU A 77 0.32 -8.69 -14.67
CA LEU A 77 1.20 -8.98 -13.53
C LEU A 77 2.10 -10.20 -13.78
N ASP A 78 1.57 -11.24 -14.43
CA ASP A 78 2.29 -12.46 -14.81
C ASP A 78 3.27 -12.22 -16.01
N GLY A 79 3.43 -10.97 -16.47
CA GLY A 79 4.39 -10.56 -17.52
C GLY A 79 3.90 -10.74 -18.95
N GLY A 80 2.59 -10.99 -19.15
CA GLY A 80 1.97 -11.11 -20.46
C GLY A 80 1.75 -9.76 -21.16
N THR A 81 1.44 -9.81 -22.46
CA THR A 81 1.21 -8.61 -23.28
C THR A 81 -0.08 -7.90 -22.83
N PRO A 82 -0.02 -6.59 -22.47
CA PRO A 82 -1.19 -5.85 -22.04
C PRO A 82 -2.19 -5.58 -23.17
N VAL A 83 -3.45 -5.37 -22.81
CA VAL A 83 -4.51 -4.95 -23.74
C VAL A 83 -4.20 -3.59 -24.37
N SER A 84 -4.69 -3.38 -25.60
CA SER A 84 -4.51 -2.11 -26.30
C SER A 84 -5.12 -0.95 -25.51
N GLY A 85 -4.29 0.02 -25.12
CA GLY A 85 -4.69 1.14 -24.27
C GLY A 85 -4.68 0.86 -22.77
N PHE A 86 -4.03 -0.21 -22.30
CA PHE A 86 -3.75 -0.41 -20.86
C PHE A 86 -2.97 0.76 -20.25
N GLY A 87 -3.29 1.09 -19.00
CA GLY A 87 -2.57 2.09 -18.21
C GLY A 87 -3.00 3.53 -18.49
N TYR A 88 -2.05 4.45 -18.43
CA TYR A 88 -2.28 5.89 -18.48
C TYR A 88 -1.41 6.52 -19.59
N ARG A 89 -1.98 7.44 -20.37
CA ARG A 89 -1.27 8.11 -21.48
C ARG A 89 -0.34 9.23 -21.00
N CYS A 90 -0.59 9.77 -19.82
CA CYS A 90 0.22 10.79 -19.17
C CYS A 90 0.10 10.71 -17.64
N LEU A 91 0.99 11.40 -16.94
CA LEU A 91 1.00 11.48 -15.48
C LEU A 91 -0.27 12.14 -14.92
N GLU A 92 -0.79 13.17 -15.58
CA GLU A 92 -2.06 13.81 -15.21
C GLU A 92 -3.24 12.82 -15.24
N GLU A 93 -3.36 12.00 -16.30
CA GLU A 93 -4.37 10.95 -16.39
C GLU A 93 -4.19 9.89 -15.29
N MET A 94 -2.95 9.50 -14.98
CA MET A 94 -2.64 8.59 -13.88
C MET A 94 -3.14 9.14 -12.54
N PHE A 95 -2.74 10.35 -12.16
CA PHE A 95 -3.11 10.94 -10.88
C PHE A 95 -4.62 11.14 -10.74
N GLN A 96 -5.29 11.68 -11.76
CA GLN A 96 -6.75 11.86 -11.70
C GLN A 96 -7.47 10.52 -11.56
N LYS A 97 -7.09 9.52 -12.36
CA LYS A 97 -7.74 8.21 -12.32
C LYS A 97 -7.45 7.44 -11.03
N MET A 98 -6.26 7.60 -10.43
CA MET A 98 -5.94 7.06 -9.11
C MET A 98 -6.75 7.75 -8.01
N GLU A 99 -6.83 9.09 -8.02
CA GLU A 99 -7.58 9.83 -6.99
C GLU A 99 -9.08 9.48 -7.02
N ASP A 100 -9.65 9.24 -8.20
CA ASP A 100 -11.02 8.74 -8.35
C ASP A 100 -11.27 7.40 -7.62
N THR A 101 -10.26 6.55 -7.44
CA THR A 101 -10.41 5.28 -6.68
C THR A 101 -10.43 5.48 -5.16
N PHE A 102 -10.01 6.64 -4.64
CA PHE A 102 -10.13 7.01 -3.23
C PHE A 102 -11.44 7.74 -2.90
N GLN A 103 -12.24 8.11 -3.91
CA GLN A 103 -13.51 8.81 -3.74
C GLN A 103 -14.64 7.82 -3.40
N PHE A 104 -14.72 7.39 -2.14
CA PHE A 104 -15.88 6.68 -1.58
C PHE A 104 -16.20 7.20 -0.17
N CYS A 105 -17.44 6.99 0.30
CA CYS A 105 -17.82 7.40 1.65
C CYS A 105 -17.04 6.60 2.71
N ALA A 106 -16.26 7.27 3.54
CA ALA A 106 -15.44 6.62 4.57
C ALA A 106 -16.27 5.82 5.59
N TYR A 107 -17.53 6.21 5.83
CA TYR A 107 -18.46 5.51 6.71
C TYR A 107 -19.19 4.36 5.99
N CYS A 108 -20.13 4.66 5.08
CA CYS A 108 -21.01 3.68 4.45
C CYS A 108 -20.44 2.99 3.21
N LYS A 109 -19.21 3.32 2.81
CA LYS A 109 -18.46 2.71 1.68
C LYS A 109 -19.09 2.89 0.30
N ALA A 110 -20.13 3.72 0.17
CA ALA A 110 -20.75 4.04 -1.11
C ALA A 110 -19.79 4.80 -2.04
N LEU A 111 -19.65 4.30 -3.27
CA LEU A 111 -19.03 4.99 -4.41
C LEU A 111 -19.98 6.06 -4.99
N PRO A 112 -19.47 7.02 -5.80
CA PRO A 112 -20.29 8.06 -6.43
C PRO A 112 -21.41 7.49 -7.31
N SER A 113 -21.13 6.39 -8.00
CA SER A 113 -22.09 5.64 -8.83
C SER A 113 -23.21 4.95 -8.04
N GLY A 114 -23.04 4.78 -6.71
CA GLY A 114 -24.05 4.22 -5.80
C GLY A 114 -24.82 5.29 -5.02
N LEU A 115 -24.62 6.57 -5.31
CA LEU A 115 -25.40 7.67 -4.72
C LEU A 115 -26.63 7.98 -5.57
N SER A 116 -27.67 8.52 -4.93
CA SER A 116 -28.79 9.13 -5.67
C SER A 116 -28.35 10.44 -6.32
N ASP A 117 -29.00 10.82 -7.43
CA ASP A 117 -28.59 11.96 -8.29
C ASP A 117 -28.45 13.31 -7.55
N SER A 118 -29.08 13.47 -6.38
CA SER A 118 -28.98 14.66 -5.54
C SER A 118 -27.81 14.65 -4.55
N LYS A 119 -27.09 13.53 -4.36
CA LYS A 119 -25.98 13.39 -3.41
C LYS A 119 -24.64 13.32 -4.14
N VAL A 120 -23.73 14.20 -3.75
CA VAL A 120 -22.32 14.20 -4.16
C VAL A 120 -21.43 13.96 -2.94
N LEU A 121 -20.34 13.22 -3.12
CA LEU A 121 -19.34 13.04 -2.07
C LEU A 121 -18.70 14.39 -1.71
N ARG A 122 -18.55 14.65 -0.41
CA ARG A 122 -17.93 15.87 0.14
C ARG A 122 -16.78 15.48 1.04
N HIS A 123 -15.61 16.09 0.83
CA HIS A 123 -14.45 15.84 1.67
C HIS A 123 -14.62 16.44 3.07
N CYS A 124 -13.95 15.86 4.06
CA CYS A 124 -13.83 16.45 5.39
C CYS A 124 -13.13 17.81 5.29
N LYS A 125 -13.81 18.90 5.71
CA LYS A 125 -13.28 20.28 5.62
C LYS A 125 -11.94 20.51 6.33
N ARG A 126 -11.55 19.62 7.27
CA ARG A 126 -10.31 19.73 8.06
C ARG A 126 -9.11 19.05 7.38
N CYS A 127 -9.25 17.77 7.01
CA CYS A 127 -8.14 17.01 6.43
C CYS A 127 -8.15 16.94 4.90
N ARG A 128 -9.30 17.16 4.26
CA ARG A 128 -9.57 16.99 2.82
C ARG A 128 -9.32 15.60 2.23
N ASN A 129 -8.80 14.64 3.00
CA ASN A 129 -8.37 13.31 2.55
C ASN A 129 -9.44 12.20 2.63
N VAL A 130 -10.61 12.45 3.23
CA VAL A 130 -11.70 11.46 3.33
C VAL A 130 -13.02 12.08 2.92
N TYR A 131 -13.87 11.28 2.29
CA TYR A 131 -15.14 11.72 1.71
C TYR A 131 -16.34 11.15 2.47
N TYR A 132 -17.45 11.89 2.46
CA TYR A 132 -18.74 11.47 3.01
C TYR A 132 -19.85 11.85 2.04
N CYS A 133 -20.88 10.99 1.88
CA CYS A 133 -22.03 11.28 1.04
C CYS A 133 -23.02 12.27 1.68
N ASP A 134 -22.99 12.40 3.01
CA ASP A 134 -23.83 13.32 3.78
C ASP A 134 -23.21 13.64 5.17
N PRO A 135 -23.74 14.68 5.87
CA PRO A 135 -23.28 15.03 7.21
C PRO A 135 -23.58 13.97 8.29
N GLU A 136 -24.55 13.10 8.07
CA GLU A 136 -24.88 11.95 8.93
C GLU A 136 -23.70 10.97 8.97
N CYS A 137 -23.22 10.53 7.80
CA CYS A 137 -22.05 9.65 7.68
C CYS A 137 -20.81 10.26 8.33
N GLN A 138 -20.58 11.57 8.16
CA GLN A 138 -19.47 12.26 8.82
C GLN A 138 -19.60 12.26 10.35
N ARG A 139 -20.81 12.48 10.89
CA ARG A 139 -21.06 12.45 12.34
C ARG A 139 -20.83 11.07 12.93
N SER A 140 -21.26 10.01 12.24
CA SER A 140 -21.11 8.63 12.69
C SER A 140 -19.65 8.15 12.70
N ASP A 141 -18.84 8.56 11.71
CA ASP A 141 -17.40 8.25 11.67
C ASP A 141 -16.54 9.22 12.50
N TRP A 142 -17.07 10.35 12.98
CA TRP A 142 -16.28 11.32 13.75
C TRP A 142 -15.51 10.74 14.96
N PRO A 143 -16.04 9.79 15.77
CA PRO A 143 -15.31 9.23 16.91
C PRO A 143 -14.03 8.46 16.53
N THR A 144 -14.02 7.83 15.35
CA THR A 144 -12.89 7.12 14.74
C THR A 144 -12.00 8.11 13.98
N HIS A 145 -12.57 8.84 13.03
CA HIS A 145 -11.86 9.77 12.15
C HIS A 145 -11.09 10.86 12.90
N ARG A 146 -11.65 11.44 13.98
CA ARG A 146 -10.99 12.56 14.70
C ARG A 146 -9.59 12.23 15.23
N LYS A 147 -9.31 10.95 15.50
CA LYS A 147 -8.01 10.46 16.00
C LYS A 147 -6.90 10.54 14.94
N VAL A 148 -7.29 10.43 13.66
CA VAL A 148 -6.38 10.41 12.49
C VAL A 148 -6.57 11.62 11.57
N CYS A 149 -7.56 12.47 11.83
CA CYS A 149 -7.89 13.64 10.99
C CYS A 149 -6.70 14.59 10.80
N GLN A 150 -5.81 14.74 11.77
CA GLN A 150 -4.62 15.59 11.63
C GLN A 150 -3.57 14.94 10.72
N GLU A 151 -3.25 13.66 10.93
CA GLU A 151 -2.32 12.90 10.07
C GLU A 151 -2.81 12.82 8.62
N LEU A 152 -4.10 12.57 8.44
CA LEU A 152 -4.74 12.56 7.12
C LEU A 152 -4.63 13.91 6.40
N ARG A 153 -4.50 15.03 7.12
CA ARG A 153 -4.25 16.35 6.50
C ARG A 153 -2.83 16.43 5.92
N LEU A 154 -1.85 15.83 6.59
CA LEU A 154 -0.47 15.76 6.10
C LEU A 154 -0.41 14.88 4.85
N VAL A 155 -1.07 13.71 4.87
CA VAL A 155 -1.16 12.82 3.69
C VAL A 155 -1.81 13.52 2.47
N ALA A 156 -2.84 14.34 2.67
CA ALA A 156 -3.44 15.11 1.57
C ALA A 156 -2.52 16.22 1.02
N VAL A 157 -1.65 16.79 1.85
CA VAL A 157 -0.63 17.75 1.39
C VAL A 157 0.49 17.03 0.65
N ASP A 158 0.95 15.89 1.16
CA ASP A 158 2.00 15.07 0.56
C ASP A 158 1.64 14.63 -0.87
N ARG A 159 0.43 14.08 -1.05
CA ARG A 159 -0.13 13.75 -2.38
C ARG A 159 -0.19 14.94 -3.34
N LEU A 160 -0.58 16.12 -2.83
CA LEU A 160 -0.63 17.34 -3.64
C LEU A 160 0.77 17.83 -4.03
N MET A 161 1.75 17.72 -3.12
CA MET A 161 3.14 18.09 -3.40
C MET A 161 3.77 17.13 -4.40
N GLU A 162 3.54 15.82 -4.28
CA GLU A 162 3.96 14.83 -5.27
C GLU A 162 3.41 15.17 -6.66
N TRP A 163 2.12 15.46 -6.77
CA TRP A 163 1.50 15.90 -8.04
C TRP A 163 2.12 17.20 -8.58
N LEU A 164 2.31 18.22 -7.75
CA LEU A 164 2.89 19.52 -8.17
C LEU A 164 4.36 19.43 -8.60
N LEU A 165 5.14 18.54 -7.98
CA LEU A 165 6.52 18.26 -8.36
C LEU A 165 6.59 17.51 -9.70
N VAL A 166 5.71 16.53 -9.90
CA VAL A 166 5.68 15.68 -11.10
C VAL A 166 5.08 16.41 -12.32
N THR A 167 4.28 17.45 -12.11
CA THR A 167 3.70 18.28 -13.18
C THR A 167 4.54 19.52 -13.54
N GLU A 168 5.74 19.66 -12.95
CA GLU A 168 6.64 20.83 -13.09
C GLU A 168 6.02 22.20 -12.73
N HIS A 169 4.81 22.22 -12.16
CA HIS A 169 4.09 23.44 -11.85
C HIS A 169 4.69 24.19 -10.63
N LEU A 170 5.50 23.50 -9.82
CA LEU A 170 6.37 24.07 -8.79
C LEU A 170 7.71 24.55 -9.38
N SER A 171 7.66 25.67 -10.11
CA SER A 171 8.85 26.48 -10.35
C SER A 171 9.25 27.19 -9.06
N PHE A 172 10.01 26.50 -8.21
CA PHE A 172 10.70 27.10 -7.06
C PHE A 172 11.71 28.12 -7.58
N THR A 173 11.31 29.39 -7.70
CA THR A 173 12.26 30.49 -7.86
C THR A 173 13.14 30.54 -6.61
N PRO A 174 14.48 30.38 -6.73
CA PRO A 174 15.35 30.54 -5.57
C PRO A 174 15.32 32.02 -5.19
N GLY A 175 14.52 32.36 -4.17
CA GLY A 175 14.47 33.71 -3.65
C GLY A 175 15.86 34.14 -3.24
N THR A 176 16.35 35.26 -3.79
CA THR A 176 17.60 35.87 -3.38
C THR A 176 17.50 36.26 -1.91
N TRP A 177 18.12 35.47 -1.04
CA TRP A 177 18.31 35.80 0.35
C TRP A 177 19.24 37.00 0.45
N HIS A 178 18.66 38.20 0.38
CA HIS A 178 19.32 39.41 0.84
C HIS A 178 19.39 39.34 2.36
N SER A 179 20.51 38.82 2.88
CA SER A 179 20.95 39.22 4.21
C SER A 179 21.08 40.74 4.21
N SER A 180 20.31 41.39 5.07
CA SER A 180 20.58 42.76 5.46
C SER A 180 21.67 42.72 6.53
N ASP A 181 22.80 43.35 6.24
CA ASP A 181 23.87 43.64 7.21
C ASP A 181 23.40 44.62 8.31
#